data_AF-M4YLF0-F1
#
_entry.id   AF-M4YLF0-F1
#
_cell.length_a   1.000
_cell.length_b   1.000
_cell.length_c   1.000
_cell.angle_alpha   90.00
_cell.angle_beta   90.00
_cell.angle_gamma   90.00
#
_symmetry.space_group_name_H-M   'P 1'
#
loop_
_entity.id
_entity.type
_entity.pdbx_description
1 polymer ?
#
loop_
_entity_poly.entity_id
_entity_poly.type
_entity_poly.pdbx_seq_one_letter_code
_entity_poly.pdbx_strand_id
1 'polypeptide(L)'
;MDFTYYNGPLTICSGSQYRVRLESKLRKLTGEKIIVGPLDASIKKCIESGKIDAGKGEVLLDIARFCDMSYMNPESDPPSRSTIIAWSDAIESI
;
A
#
# COMPACT_ATOMS: atom_id res chain seq x y z
N MET A 1 13.20 3.77 29.97
CA MET A 1 12.89 3.49 28.56
C MET A 1 11.42 3.14 28.52
N ASP A 2 10.59 4.10 28.11
CA ASP A 2 9.15 3.98 28.16
C ASP A 2 8.67 3.12 26.98
N PHE A 3 8.38 1.86 27.25
CA PHE A 3 7.70 0.95 26.33
C PHE A 3 6.21 1.32 26.27
N THR A 4 5.88 2.40 25.57
CA THR A 4 4.49 2.69 25.21
C THR A 4 4.10 1.83 24.03
N TYR A 5 3.73 0.59 24.36
CA TYR A 5 2.71 -0.23 23.72
C TYR A 5 2.24 0.27 22.34
N TYR A 6 2.78 -0.32 21.29
CA TYR A 6 2.22 -0.29 19.91
C TYR A 6 0.89 -1.06 19.80
N ASN A 7 0.09 -1.10 20.87
CA ASN A 7 -1.29 -1.59 20.91
C ASN A 7 -2.26 -0.41 20.70
N GLY A 8 -1.94 0.47 19.77
CA GLY A 8 -2.90 1.42 19.23
C GLY A 8 -3.63 0.80 18.04
N PRO A 9 -4.89 1.17 17.77
CA PRO A 9 -5.56 0.87 16.50
C PRO A 9 -4.82 1.38 15.24
N LEU A 10 -3.64 1.97 15.39
CA LEU A 10 -2.75 2.49 14.33
C LEU A 10 -1.90 1.40 13.66
N THR A 11 -1.60 0.29 14.33
CA THR A 11 -0.60 -0.70 13.84
C THR A 11 -1.26 -1.87 13.10
N ILE A 12 -2.35 -2.40 13.64
CA ILE A 12 -3.16 -3.50 13.04
C ILE A 12 -4.07 -2.97 11.90
N CYS A 13 -4.23 -1.65 11.79
CA CYS A 13 -4.92 -0.99 10.69
C CYS A 13 -4.04 -0.68 9.46
N SER A 14 -2.75 -0.99 9.46
CA SER A 14 -1.85 -0.47 8.41
C SER A 14 -2.09 -1.12 7.03
N GLY A 15 -1.94 -2.44 6.88
CA GLY A 15 -2.03 -3.11 5.58
C GLY A 15 -3.40 -3.00 4.90
N SER A 16 -4.50 -3.21 5.63
CA SER A 16 -5.85 -3.12 5.08
C SER A 16 -6.24 -1.68 4.70
N GLN A 17 -5.85 -0.67 5.48
CA GLN A 17 -6.09 0.73 5.12
C GLN A 17 -5.25 1.15 3.91
N TYR A 18 -3.98 0.74 3.85
CA TYR A 18 -3.15 1.00 2.68
C TYR A 18 -3.73 0.35 1.42
N ARG A 19 -4.21 -0.89 1.52
CA ARG A 19 -4.90 -1.58 0.42
C ARG A 19 -6.10 -0.77 -0.07
N VAL A 20 -7.00 -0.35 0.83
CA VAL A 20 -8.22 0.39 0.45
C VAL A 20 -7.88 1.75 -0.17
N ARG A 21 -6.88 2.47 0.38
CA ARG A 21 -6.43 3.76 -0.17
C ARG A 21 -5.83 3.59 -1.56
N LEU A 22 -4.91 2.62 -1.70
CA LEU A 22 -4.24 2.31 -2.96
C LEU A 22 -5.24 1.85 -4.02
N GLU A 23 -6.17 0.96 -3.67
CA GLU A 23 -7.26 0.54 -4.56
C GLU A 23 -8.11 1.73 -5.00
N SER A 24 -8.49 2.62 -4.08
CA SER A 24 -9.29 3.81 -4.39
C SER A 24 -8.60 4.74 -5.39
N LYS A 25 -7.29 4.95 -5.23
CA LYS A 25 -6.46 5.73 -6.16
C LYS A 25 -6.32 5.03 -7.51
N LEU A 26 -5.96 3.75 -7.51
CA LEU A 26 -5.81 2.96 -8.73
C LEU A 26 -7.10 2.92 -9.55
N ARG A 27 -8.27 2.74 -8.91
CA ARG A 27 -9.57 2.80 -9.60
C ARG A 27 -9.81 4.13 -10.30
N LYS A 28 -9.43 5.25 -9.68
CA LYS A 28 -9.53 6.58 -10.31
C LYS A 28 -8.58 6.69 -11.50
N LEU A 29 -7.37 6.14 -11.39
CA LEU A 29 -6.38 6.17 -12.47
C LEU A 29 -6.76 5.23 -13.62
N THR A 30 -7.20 4.01 -13.36
CA THR A 30 -7.56 3.02 -14.38
C THR A 30 -8.97 3.24 -14.94
N GLY A 31 -9.84 3.95 -14.23
CA GLY A 31 -11.26 4.08 -14.55
C GLY A 31 -12.08 2.84 -14.18
N GLU A 32 -11.51 1.89 -13.44
CA GLU A 32 -12.17 0.65 -13.05
C GLU A 32 -13.08 0.86 -11.84
N LYS A 33 -14.31 0.33 -11.88
CA LYS A 33 -15.24 0.41 -10.76
C LYS A 33 -14.81 -0.45 -9.57
N ILE A 34 -14.17 -1.58 -9.85
CA ILE A 34 -13.72 -2.56 -8.85
C ILE A 34 -12.39 -3.14 -9.36
N ILE A 35 -11.41 -3.25 -8.46
CA ILE A 35 -10.19 -4.04 -8.70
C ILE A 35 -10.38 -5.37 -7.99
N VAL A 36 -10.49 -6.44 -8.78
CA VAL A 36 -10.66 -7.80 -8.25
C VAL A 36 -9.31 -8.52 -8.36
N GLY A 37 -8.73 -8.89 -7.22
CA GLY A 37 -7.48 -9.62 -7.15
C GLY A 37 -6.29 -8.81 -6.60
N PRO A 38 -5.04 -9.22 -6.91
CA PRO A 38 -3.83 -8.55 -6.41
C PRO A 38 -3.66 -7.17 -7.03
N LEU A 39 -3.28 -6.18 -6.21
CA LEU A 39 -3.10 -4.80 -6.67
C LEU A 39 -1.91 -4.64 -7.64
N ASP A 40 -0.94 -5.56 -7.62
CA ASP A 40 0.21 -5.59 -8.51
C ASP A 40 -0.15 -5.44 -9.99
N ALA A 41 -1.20 -6.13 -10.45
CA ALA A 41 -1.60 -6.10 -11.85
C ALA A 41 -2.10 -4.71 -12.26
N SER A 42 -2.90 -4.06 -11.41
CA SER A 42 -3.40 -2.71 -11.64
C SER A 42 -2.28 -1.67 -11.60
N ILE A 43 -1.31 -1.83 -10.68
CA ILE A 43 -0.15 -0.93 -10.59
C ILE A 43 0.71 -1.04 -11.84
N LYS A 44 1.05 -2.26 -12.28
CA LYS A 44 1.81 -2.50 -13.52
C LYS A 44 1.14 -1.86 -14.73
N LYS A 45 -0.17 -2.04 -14.88
CA LYS A 45 -0.96 -1.42 -15.96
C LYS A 45 -0.91 0.11 -15.91
N CYS A 46 -0.93 0.71 -14.71
CA CYS A 46 -0.77 2.15 -14.54
C CYS A 46 0.64 2.65 -14.91
N ILE A 47 1.69 1.87 -14.62
CA ILE A 47 3.07 2.18 -15.02
C ILE A 47 3.22 2.08 -16.54
N GLU A 48 2.75 0.99 -17.15
CA GLU A 48 2.81 0.75 -18.60
C GLU A 48 2.02 1.80 -19.41
N SER A 49 0.92 2.31 -18.84
CA SER A 49 0.14 3.39 -19.46
C SER A 49 0.71 4.79 -19.19
N GLY A 50 1.84 4.91 -18.48
CA GLY A 50 2.48 6.18 -18.16
C GLY A 50 1.71 7.04 -17.14
N LYS A 51 0.74 6.47 -16.43
CA LYS A 51 -0.04 7.17 -15.38
C LYS A 51 0.71 7.26 -14.06
N ILE A 52 1.65 6.34 -13.84
CA ILE A 52 2.51 6.30 -12.65
C ILE A 52 3.95 6.21 -13.13
N ASP A 53 4.82 7.04 -12.56
CA ASP A 53 6.26 6.98 -12.79
C ASP A 53 6.84 5.64 -12.33
N ALA A 54 7.80 5.07 -13.06
CA ALA A 54 8.35 3.75 -12.77
C ALA A 54 8.96 3.66 -11.36
N GLY A 55 9.65 4.70 -10.89
CA GLY A 55 10.26 4.73 -9.56
C GLY A 55 9.20 4.78 -8.44
N LYS A 56 8.09 5.49 -8.66
CA LYS A 56 6.93 5.45 -7.73
C LYS A 56 6.20 4.11 -7.81
N GLY A 57 6.16 3.51 -9.00
CA GLY A 57 5.55 2.22 -9.26
C GLY A 57 6.15 1.09 -8.43
N GLU A 58 7.47 1.05 -8.28
CA GLU A 58 8.15 0.05 -7.43
C GLU A 58 7.74 0.16 -5.97
N VAL A 59 7.67 1.38 -5.43
CA VAL A 59 7.22 1.62 -4.04
C VAL A 59 5.78 1.14 -3.83
N LEU A 60 4.90 1.39 -4.80
CA LEU A 60 3.50 0.94 -4.73
C LEU A 60 3.37 -0.58 -4.81
N LEU A 61 4.23 -1.24 -5.59
CA LEU A 61 4.30 -2.70 -5.64
C LEU A 61 4.75 -3.30 -4.30
N ASP A 62 5.72 -2.68 -3.63
CA ASP A 62 6.13 -3.12 -2.30
C ASP A 62 5.02 -2.93 -1.26
N ILE A 63 4.25 -1.84 -1.35
CA ILE A 63 3.05 -1.64 -0.53
C ILE A 63 2.01 -2.73 -0.82
N ALA A 64 1.73 -3.03 -2.09
CA ALA A 64 0.76 -4.05 -2.48
C ALA A 64 1.16 -5.43 -1.92
N ARG A 65 2.44 -5.81 -2.05
CA ARG A 65 3.00 -7.03 -1.48
C ARG A 65 2.90 -7.05 0.03
N PHE A 66 3.19 -5.95 0.71
CA PHE A 66 3.00 -5.86 2.15
C PHE A 66 1.53 -6.06 2.53
N CYS A 67 0.59 -5.44 1.83
CA CYS A 67 -0.84 -5.60 2.07
C CYS A 67 -1.31 -7.05 1.87
N ASP A 68 -0.75 -7.75 0.88
CA ASP A 68 -1.02 -9.18 0.63
C ASP A 68 -0.32 -10.09 1.67
N MET A 69 0.91 -9.78 2.10
CA MET A 69 1.64 -10.55 3.10
C MET A 69 1.12 -10.37 4.52
N SER A 70 0.73 -9.16 4.94
CA SER A 70 0.09 -8.94 6.25
C SER A 70 -1.21 -9.72 6.40
N TYR A 71 -1.87 -10.06 5.28
CA TYR A 71 -3.04 -10.94 5.29
C TYR A 71 -2.66 -12.41 5.52
N MET A 72 -1.48 -12.83 5.06
CA MET A 72 -1.00 -14.22 5.12
C MET A 72 -0.15 -14.52 6.37
N ASN A 73 0.53 -13.52 6.93
CA ASN A 73 1.43 -13.70 8.05
C ASN A 73 1.36 -12.49 9.02
N PRO A 74 0.38 -12.46 9.93
CA PRO A 74 0.18 -11.34 10.85
C PRO A 74 1.30 -11.19 11.90
N GLU A 75 2.23 -12.16 11.99
CA GLU A 75 3.36 -12.17 12.91
C GLU A 75 4.63 -11.50 12.34
N SER A 76 4.61 -11.08 11.07
CA SER A 76 5.74 -10.36 10.47
C SER A 76 5.97 -9.01 11.14
N ASP A 77 7.24 -8.67 11.37
CA ASP A 77 7.62 -7.38 11.95
C ASP A 77 6.94 -6.21 11.20
N PRO A 78 6.30 -5.28 11.92
CA PRO A 78 5.66 -4.13 11.28
C PRO A 78 6.72 -3.26 10.60
N PRO A 79 6.37 -2.61 9.47
CA PRO A 79 7.28 -1.69 8.80
C PRO A 79 7.64 -0.54 9.75
N SER A 80 8.87 -0.03 9.61
CA SER A 80 9.32 1.10 10.42
C SER A 80 8.46 2.33 10.17
N ARG A 81 8.40 3.24 11.14
CA ARG A 81 7.61 4.49 11.03
C ARG A 81 8.00 5.32 9.81
N SER A 82 9.28 5.37 9.44
CA SER A 82 9.75 6.07 8.23
C SER A 82 9.19 5.44 6.96
N THR A 83 9.12 4.11 6.90
CA THR A 83 8.54 3.38 5.76
C THR A 83 7.05 3.65 5.64
N ILE A 84 6.32 3.64 6.76
CA ILE A 84 4.89 3.96 6.81
C ILE A 84 4.61 5.38 6.28
N ILE A 85 5.41 6.37 6.69
CA ILE A 85 5.26 7.75 6.21
C ILE A 85 5.52 7.83 4.70
N ALA A 86 6.62 7.23 4.24
CA ALA A 86 6.98 7.21 2.82
C ALA A 86 5.91 6.54 1.95
N TRP A 87 5.26 5.48 2.45
CA TRP A 87 4.16 4.82 1.77
C TRP A 87 2.90 5.67 1.68
N SER A 88 2.57 6.39 2.76
CA SER A 88 1.45 7.34 2.73
C SER A 88 1.69 8.45 1.71
N ASP A 89 2.91 9.01 1.66
CA ASP A 89 3.26 10.05 0.69
C ASP A 89 3.23 9.52 -0.75
N ALA A 90 3.72 8.29 -0.97
CA ALA A 90 3.69 7.66 -2.29
C ALA A 90 2.26 7.45 -2.83
N ILE A 91 1.33 7.03 -1.97
CA ILE A 91 -0.08 6.85 -2.34
C ILE A 91 -0.80 8.19 -2.57
N GLU A 92 -0.46 9.22 -1.80
CA GLU A 92 -1.05 10.55 -2.00
C GLU A 92 -0.52 11.25 -3.26
N SER A 93 0.70 10.91 -3.68
CA SER A 93 1.38 11.50 -4.84
C SER A 93 0.96 10.92 -6.20
N ILE A 94 0.09 9.90 -6.22
CA ILE A 94 -0.57 9.37 -7.43
C ILE A 94 -2.02 9.86 -7.53
#